data_AF-A0A2E8H1Q9-F1
#
_entry.id   AF-A0A2E8H1Q9-F1
#
_cell.length_a   1.000
_cell.length_b   1.000
_cell.length_c   1.000
_cell.angle_alpha   90.00
_cell.angle_beta   90.00
_cell.angle_gamma   90.00
#
_symmetry.space_group_name_H-M   'P 1'
#
loop_
_entity.id
_entity.type
_entity.pdbx_description
1 polymer ?
#
loop_
_entity_poly.entity_id
_entity_poly.type
_entity_poly.pdbx_seq_one_letter_code
_entity_poly.pdbx_strand_id
1 'polypeptide(L)'
;GEEFASKWQFAPYLERGVTQFARIDICNVGGFTESMKVAALAEAHYIDLMPHNPLGPICTAASVHLGAAVPNFAWLEARVSPTEASASQDSDLFPQQLTLQGDRFLVPDTPGLGVEVDEEAVAAQAFKFWEAPHLHRRDGSYTNW
;
A
#
# COMPACT_ATOMS: atom_id res chain seq x y z
N GLY A 1 -0.76 10.91 -3.28
CA GLY A 1 0.43 10.18 -2.81
C GLY A 1 0.40 8.77 -3.32
N GLU A 2 -0.69 8.04 -3.08
CA GLU A 2 -0.87 6.63 -3.49
C GLU A 2 -0.54 6.34 -4.96
N GLU A 3 -0.91 7.25 -5.87
CA GLU A 3 -0.68 7.09 -7.31
C GLU A 3 0.75 7.43 -7.77
N PHE A 4 1.61 7.91 -6.87
CA PHE A 4 2.98 8.30 -7.25
C PHE A 4 3.87 7.07 -7.36
N ALA A 5 4.50 6.91 -8.53
CA ALA A 5 5.30 5.75 -8.91
C ALA A 5 6.82 6.00 -8.81
N SER A 6 7.26 7.14 -8.28
CA SER A 6 8.69 7.43 -8.05
C SER A 6 8.92 8.59 -7.07
N LYS A 7 10.12 8.68 -6.48
CA LYS A 7 10.49 9.80 -5.60
C LYS A 7 10.38 11.17 -6.26
N TRP A 8 10.53 11.24 -7.59
CA TRP A 8 10.45 12.49 -8.34
C TRP A 8 9.05 13.09 -8.32
N GLN A 9 8.00 12.27 -8.23
CA GLN A 9 6.64 12.75 -8.08
C GLN A 9 6.36 13.25 -6.65
N PHE A 10 7.04 12.69 -5.64
CA PHE A 10 6.95 13.17 -4.26
C PHE A 10 7.73 14.48 -4.04
N ALA A 11 8.94 14.59 -4.60
CA ALA A 11 9.88 15.67 -4.34
C ALA A 11 9.27 17.08 -4.31
N PRO A 12 8.51 17.56 -5.31
CA PRO A 12 8.00 18.93 -5.29
C PRO A 12 7.02 19.19 -4.13
N TYR A 13 6.32 18.18 -3.62
CA TYR A 13 5.38 18.34 -2.51
C TYR A 13 6.08 18.30 -1.15
N LEU A 14 7.09 17.43 -1.02
CA LEU A 14 7.89 17.32 0.18
C LEU A 14 8.75 18.58 0.38
N GLU A 15 9.44 19.03 -0.66
CA GLU A 15 10.31 20.22 -0.61
C GLU A 15 9.53 21.51 -0.26
N ARG A 16 8.28 21.61 -0.72
CA ARG A 16 7.41 22.75 -0.43
C ARG A 16 6.71 22.67 0.93
N GLY A 17 6.81 21.54 1.64
CA GLY A 17 6.14 21.34 2.92
C GLY A 17 4.61 21.43 2.85
N VAL A 18 4.01 21.10 1.70
CA VAL A 18 2.56 21.26 1.47
C VAL A 18 1.72 20.04 1.86
N THR A 19 2.36 19.02 2.46
CA THR A 19 1.72 17.82 2.98
C THR A 19 2.34 17.45 4.33
N GLN A 20 1.56 16.79 5.19
CA GLN A 20 2.00 16.26 6.48
C GLN A 20 2.26 14.76 6.41
N PHE A 21 1.73 14.08 5.38
CA PHE A 21 1.89 12.65 5.19
C PHE A 21 2.31 12.31 3.76
N ALA A 22 3.34 11.48 3.63
CA ALA A 22 3.67 10.82 2.37
C ALA A 22 2.93 9.48 2.31
N ARG A 23 1.86 9.44 1.50
CA ARG A 23 1.10 8.21 1.21
C ARG A 23 1.82 7.34 0.18
N ILE A 24 2.92 6.72 0.57
CA ILE A 24 3.68 5.81 -0.29
C ILE A 24 2.90 4.51 -0.46
N ASP A 25 2.77 4.02 -1.69
CA ASP A 25 2.40 2.63 -1.95
C ASP A 25 3.67 1.88 -2.39
N ILE A 26 4.09 0.89 -1.60
CA ILE A 26 5.35 0.17 -1.82
C ILE A 26 5.37 -0.61 -3.15
N CYS A 27 4.21 -1.10 -3.60
CA CYS A 27 4.09 -1.84 -4.85
C CYS A 27 4.04 -0.91 -6.07
N ASN A 28 3.55 0.32 -5.89
CA ASN A 28 3.49 1.31 -6.98
C ASN A 28 4.78 2.13 -7.12
N VAL A 29 5.43 2.52 -6.01
CA VAL A 29 6.57 3.44 -6.02
C VAL A 29 7.88 2.81 -6.50
N GLY A 30 7.93 1.47 -6.62
CA GLY A 30 9.15 0.73 -6.99
C GLY A 30 9.81 -0.06 -5.86
N GLY A 31 9.02 -0.56 -4.90
CA GLY A 31 9.48 -1.47 -3.86
C GLY A 31 10.22 -0.79 -2.71
N PHE A 32 10.85 -1.60 -1.85
CA PHE A 32 11.58 -1.13 -0.67
C PHE A 32 12.65 -0.08 -1.02
N THR A 33 13.45 -0.31 -2.05
CA THR A 33 14.58 0.56 -2.37
C THR A 33 14.16 1.98 -2.71
N GLU A 34 13.09 2.16 -3.48
CA GLU A 34 12.60 3.51 -3.79
C GLU A 34 11.77 4.07 -2.61
N SER A 35 10.98 3.23 -1.93
CA SER A 35 10.23 3.64 -0.72
C SER A 35 11.14 4.24 0.35
N MET A 36 12.29 3.62 0.62
CA MET A 36 13.27 4.12 1.60
C MET A 36 13.84 5.49 1.21
N LYS A 37 14.00 5.79 -0.08
CA LYS A 37 14.45 7.11 -0.54
C LYS A 37 13.37 8.17 -0.34
N VAL A 38 12.10 7.83 -0.61
CA VAL A 38 10.98 8.74 -0.35
C VAL A 38 10.83 8.96 1.15
N ALA A 39 10.96 7.92 1.97
CA ALA A 39 10.93 7.99 3.43
C ALA A 39 11.99 8.94 3.98
N ALA A 40 13.25 8.77 3.56
CA ALA A 40 14.35 9.65 3.98
C ALA A 40 14.15 11.10 3.52
N LEU A 41 13.61 11.32 2.31
CA LEU A 41 13.30 12.67 1.84
C LEU A 41 12.17 13.29 2.67
N ALA A 42 11.11 12.54 2.97
CA ALA A 42 10.01 13.01 3.80
C ALA A 42 10.46 13.33 5.24
N GLU A 43 11.30 12.46 5.83
CA GLU A 43 11.90 12.62 7.15
C GLU A 43 12.67 13.96 7.25
N ALA A 44 13.47 14.29 6.24
CA ALA A 44 14.22 15.54 6.19
C ALA A 44 13.34 16.81 6.20
N HIS A 45 12.05 16.67 5.89
CA HIS A 45 11.06 17.74 5.88
C HIS A 45 10.03 17.64 7.02
N TYR A 46 10.25 16.77 8.02
CA TYR A 46 9.30 16.49 9.11
C TYR A 46 7.92 16.03 8.60
N ILE A 47 7.92 15.25 7.52
CA ILE A 47 6.72 14.66 6.93
C ILE A 47 6.70 13.17 7.29
N ASP A 48 5.61 12.73 7.89
CA ASP A 48 5.45 11.35 8.31
C ASP A 48 5.00 10.46 7.15
N LEU A 49 5.20 9.15 7.27
CA LEU A 49 4.69 8.15 6.35
C LEU A 49 3.33 7.65 6.80
N MET A 50 2.41 7.63 5.84
CA MET A 50 1.12 6.96 6.00
C MET A 50 0.86 6.07 4.79
N PRO A 51 1.51 4.88 4.70
CA PRO A 51 1.48 4.09 3.47
C PRO A 51 0.07 3.69 3.04
N HIS A 52 -0.14 3.72 1.73
CA HIS A 52 -1.33 3.21 1.05
C HIS A 52 -1.17 1.70 0.83
N ASN A 53 -2.23 0.94 1.09
CA ASN A 53 -2.17 -0.53 1.08
C ASN A 53 -3.50 -1.21 0.66
N PRO A 54 -3.90 -1.15 -0.62
CA PRO A 54 -5.12 -1.82 -1.10
C PRO A 54 -4.85 -3.10 -1.90
N LEU A 55 -3.58 -3.43 -2.17
CA LEU A 55 -3.18 -4.36 -3.25
C LEU A 55 -3.10 -5.84 -2.82
N GLY A 56 -3.29 -6.14 -1.53
CA GLY A 56 -3.40 -7.51 -1.03
C GLY A 56 -2.35 -7.91 0.02
N PRO A 57 -2.25 -9.22 0.33
CA PRO A 57 -1.43 -9.72 1.44
C PRO A 57 0.07 -9.43 1.32
N ILE A 58 0.66 -9.55 0.13
CA ILE A 58 2.09 -9.24 -0.09
C ILE A 58 2.36 -7.75 0.14
N CYS A 59 1.50 -6.87 -0.38
CA CYS A 59 1.61 -5.41 -0.19
C CYS A 59 1.51 -5.06 1.30
N THR A 60 0.59 -5.70 2.02
CA THR A 60 0.40 -5.51 3.47
C THR A 60 1.66 -5.89 4.22
N ALA A 61 2.20 -7.10 3.98
CA ALA A 61 3.40 -7.55 4.64
C ALA A 61 4.60 -6.64 4.36
N ALA A 62 4.81 -6.27 3.09
CA ALA A 62 5.89 -5.37 2.70
C ALA A 62 5.75 -3.99 3.36
N SER A 63 4.53 -3.45 3.44
CA SER A 63 4.25 -2.17 4.09
C SER A 63 4.46 -2.22 5.61
N VAL A 64 4.13 -3.34 6.27
CA VAL A 64 4.42 -3.56 7.70
C VAL A 64 5.93 -3.56 7.96
N HIS A 65 6.70 -4.30 7.15
CA HIS A 65 8.16 -4.30 7.24
C HIS A 65 8.77 -2.91 6.96
N LEU A 66 8.24 -2.18 5.97
CA LEU A 66 8.66 -0.80 5.70
C LEU A 66 8.38 0.11 6.90
N GLY A 67 7.17 0.05 7.47
CA GLY A 67 6.80 0.86 8.63
C GLY A 67 7.68 0.58 9.86
N ALA A 68 8.11 -0.67 10.04
CA ALA A 68 9.04 -1.05 11.10
C ALA A 68 10.49 -0.57 10.86
N ALA A 69 10.87 -0.35 9.60
CA ALA A 69 12.24 -0.01 9.20
C ALA A 69 12.53 1.50 9.15
N VAL A 70 11.51 2.35 9.17
CA VAL A 70 11.64 3.82 9.01
C VAL A 70 11.31 4.56 10.30
N PRO A 71 11.98 5.69 10.59
CA PRO A 71 11.78 6.42 11.84
C PRO A 71 10.54 7.32 11.84
N ASN A 72 10.03 7.70 10.67
CA ASN A 72 8.91 8.62 10.49
C ASN A 72 7.60 7.89 10.11
N PHE A 73 7.41 6.64 10.54
CA PHE A 73 6.15 5.93 10.34
C PHE A 73 5.06 6.48 11.28
N ALA A 74 3.88 6.82 10.73
CA ALA A 74 2.72 7.22 11.52
C ALA A 74 1.64 6.13 11.57
N TRP A 75 1.09 5.75 10.41
CA TRP A 75 -0.02 4.79 10.31
C TRP A 75 0.06 3.98 9.03
N LEU A 76 -0.45 2.75 9.06
CA LEU A 76 -0.63 1.92 7.86
C LEU A 76 -2.11 1.81 7.55
N GLU A 77 -2.48 2.09 6.30
CA GLU A 77 -3.82 1.81 5.83
C GLU A 77 -4.12 0.30 5.92
N ALA A 78 -5.26 -0.03 6.53
CA ALA A 78 -5.76 -1.39 6.62
C ALA A 78 -7.19 -1.41 6.10
N ARG A 79 -7.45 -2.22 5.06
CA ARG A 79 -8.81 -2.44 4.56
C ARG A 79 -9.54 -3.42 5.46
N VAL A 80 -10.26 -2.87 6.44
CA VAL A 80 -11.16 -3.57 7.36
C VAL A 80 -12.54 -2.95 7.21
N SER A 81 -13.32 -3.42 6.26
CA SER A 81 -14.66 -2.88 5.99
C SER A 81 -15.72 -3.98 6.15
N PRO A 82 -16.74 -3.79 7.03
CA PRO A 82 -17.88 -4.69 7.13
C PRO A 82 -18.75 -4.71 5.86
N THR A 83 -18.60 -3.71 4.98
CA THR A 83 -19.41 -3.52 3.77
C THR A 83 -18.67 -3.90 2.49
N GLU A 84 -17.37 -4.14 2.55
CA GLU A 84 -16.64 -4.71 1.43
C GLU A 84 -16.81 -6.24 1.49
N ALA A 85 -17.49 -6.82 0.50
CA ALA A 85 -17.63 -8.28 0.36
C ALA A 85 -16.28 -9.01 0.17
N SER A 86 -15.20 -8.24 0.04
CA SER A 86 -13.82 -8.68 0.04
C SER A 86 -13.20 -8.32 1.40
N ALA A 87 -13.55 -9.06 2.44
CA ALA A 87 -12.57 -9.31 3.48
C ALA A 87 -11.48 -10.16 2.80
N SER A 88 -10.55 -9.47 2.14
CA SER A 88 -9.50 -9.96 1.25
C SER A 88 -8.44 -10.74 2.02
N GLN A 89 -8.86 -11.79 2.71
CA GLN A 89 -7.99 -12.90 2.99
C GLN A 89 -8.32 -13.88 1.87
N ASP A 90 -7.70 -13.69 0.71
CA ASP A 90 -7.61 -14.70 -0.33
C ASP A 90 -6.78 -15.87 0.24
N SER A 91 -7.23 -16.47 1.34
CA SER A 91 -6.51 -17.47 2.13
C SER A 91 -6.24 -18.73 1.33
N ASP A 92 -7.04 -18.97 0.30
CA ASP A 92 -6.85 -20.02 -0.69
C ASP A 92 -5.64 -19.73 -1.59
N LEU A 93 -5.31 -18.46 -1.86
CA LEU A 93 -4.14 -18.05 -2.66
C LEU A 93 -2.92 -17.71 -1.80
N PHE A 94 -3.15 -17.23 -0.57
CA PHE A 94 -2.13 -16.80 0.38
C PHE A 94 -2.36 -17.51 1.73
N PRO A 95 -1.97 -18.78 1.86
CA PRO A 95 -2.26 -19.60 3.04
C PRO A 95 -1.54 -19.09 4.30
N GLN A 96 -0.42 -18.40 4.13
CA GLN A 96 0.25 -17.65 5.19
C GLN A 96 0.21 -16.17 4.84
N GLN A 97 -0.38 -15.36 5.72
CA GLN A 97 -0.47 -13.91 5.57
C GLN A 97 -0.55 -13.22 6.94
N LEU A 98 -0.20 -11.93 6.99
CA LEU A 98 -0.35 -11.14 8.19
C LEU A 98 -1.84 -10.86 8.43
N THR A 99 -2.27 -11.02 9.67
CA THR A 99 -3.63 -10.71 10.11
C THR A 99 -3.60 -9.52 11.06
N LEU A 100 -4.64 -8.70 10.98
CA LEU A 100 -4.80 -7.56 11.89
C LEU A 100 -5.12 -8.09 13.30
N GLN A 101 -4.30 -7.74 14.27
CA GLN A 101 -4.49 -8.09 15.69
C GLN A 101 -4.96 -6.87 16.45
N GLY A 102 -6.28 -6.74 16.62
CA GLY A 102 -6.89 -5.53 17.17
C GLY A 102 -6.75 -4.37 16.19
N ASP A 103 -5.90 -3.41 16.52
CA ASP A 103 -5.66 -2.18 15.76
C ASP A 103 -4.31 -2.16 15.02
N ARG A 104 -3.58 -3.27 15.04
CA ARG A 104 -2.20 -3.33 14.53
C ARG A 104 -1.88 -4.63 13.83
N PHE A 105 -0.92 -4.57 12.92
CA PHE A 105 -0.22 -5.75 12.43
C PHE A 105 1.03 -5.97 13.28
N LEU A 106 1.36 -7.24 13.54
CA LEU A 106 2.64 -7.59 14.15
C LEU A 106 3.69 -7.80 13.05
N VAL A 107 4.89 -7.29 13.29
CA VAL A 107 6.04 -7.54 12.42
C VAL A 107 6.49 -8.99 12.64
N PRO A 108 6.53 -9.85 11.61
CA PRO A 108 7.04 -11.21 11.75
C PRO A 108 8.52 -11.24 12.15
N ASP A 109 8.91 -12.23 12.95
CA ASP A 109 10.29 -12.48 13.38
C ASP A 109 10.99 -13.58 12.55
N THR A 110 10.30 -14.12 11.54
CA THR A 110 10.82 -15.12 10.61
C THR A 110 11.49 -14.46 9.38
N PRO A 111 12.43 -15.14 8.71
CA PRO A 111 13.00 -14.64 7.45
C PRO A 111 11.94 -14.37 6.37
N GLY A 112 12.17 -13.34 5.55
CA GLY A 112 11.29 -12.97 4.45
C GLY A 112 10.12 -12.07 4.89
N LEU A 113 9.08 -11.99 4.06
CA LEU A 113 7.93 -11.11 4.32
C LEU A 113 6.92 -11.71 5.31
N GLY A 114 6.95 -13.03 5.54
CA GLY A 114 5.94 -13.73 6.32
C GLY A 114 4.63 -13.97 5.53
N VAL A 115 4.74 -14.11 4.21
CA VAL A 115 3.63 -14.45 3.31
C VAL A 115 4.05 -15.63 2.43
N GLU A 116 3.13 -16.56 2.21
CA GLU A 116 3.26 -17.67 1.26
C GLU A 116 2.24 -17.53 0.13
N VAL A 117 2.57 -18.05 -1.05
CA VAL A 117 1.71 -18.01 -2.24
C VAL A 117 1.47 -19.45 -2.71
N ASP A 118 0.21 -19.82 -2.89
CA ASP A 118 -0.15 -21.07 -3.54
C ASP A 118 -0.14 -20.86 -5.07
N GLU A 119 0.98 -21.19 -5.71
CA GLU A 119 1.15 -21.03 -7.16
C GLU A 119 0.19 -21.91 -7.97
N GLU A 120 -0.20 -23.09 -7.48
CA GLU A 120 -1.15 -23.96 -8.17
C GLU A 120 -2.56 -23.35 -8.14
N ALA A 121 -2.98 -22.82 -6.98
CA ALA A 121 -4.25 -22.15 -6.83
C ALA A 121 -4.32 -20.87 -7.68
N VAL A 122 -3.22 -20.10 -7.76
CA VAL A 122 -3.10 -18.94 -8.65
C VAL A 122 -3.21 -19.35 -10.12
N ALA A 123 -2.51 -20.41 -10.53
CA ALA A 123 -2.55 -20.91 -11.91
C ALA A 123 -3.94 -21.43 -12.32
N ALA A 124 -4.74 -21.88 -11.36
CA ALA A 124 -6.13 -22.30 -11.57
C ALA A 124 -7.11 -21.12 -11.72
N GLN A 125 -6.71 -19.88 -11.37
CA GLN A 125 -7.55 -18.70 -11.55
C GLN A 125 -7.59 -18.27 -13.02
N ALA A 126 -8.75 -17.76 -13.44
CA ALA A 126 -8.88 -17.06 -14.71
C ALA A 126 -8.82 -15.55 -14.47
N PHE A 127 -8.18 -14.82 -15.40
CA PHE A 127 -8.23 -13.37 -15.41
C PHE A 127 -9.68 -12.88 -15.46
N LYS A 128 -10.04 -12.00 -14.51
CA LYS A 128 -11.32 -11.30 -14.48
C LYS A 128 -11.04 -9.84 -14.76
N PHE A 129 -11.48 -9.37 -15.93
CA PHE A 129 -11.33 -7.96 -16.29
C PHE A 129 -12.08 -7.07 -15.30
N TRP A 130 -11.40 -6.02 -14.84
CA TRP A 130 -11.97 -4.96 -14.03
C TRP A 130 -11.30 -3.63 -14.43
N GLU A 131 -12.07 -2.56 -14.37
CA GLU A 131 -11.60 -1.20 -14.64
C GLU A 131 -12.23 -0.23 -13.63
N ALA A 132 -11.49 0.81 -13.27
CA ALA A 132 -11.98 1.84 -12.37
C ALA A 132 -13.13 2.65 -13.02
N PRO A 133 -14.06 3.20 -12.23
CA PRO A 133 -15.16 4.00 -12.76
C PRO A 133 -14.69 5.24 -13.53
N HIS A 134 -15.23 5.46 -14.74
CA HIS A 134 -15.06 6.71 -15.48
C HIS A 134 -16.17 7.70 -15.13
N LEU A 135 -15.87 8.61 -14.20
CA LEU A 135 -16.84 9.59 -13.71
C LEU A 135 -17.04 10.76 -14.68
N HIS A 136 -18.28 11.24 -14.74
CA HIS A 136 -18.69 12.37 -15.56
C HIS A 136 -19.44 13.41 -14.71
N ARG A 137 -19.24 14.68 -15.04
CA ARG A 137 -20.01 15.79 -14.46
C ARG A 137 -21.39 15.89 -15.10
N ARG A 138 -22.24 16.77 -14.53
CA ARG A 138 -23.61 16.99 -15.02
C ARG A 138 -23.68 17.49 -16.47
N ASP A 139 -22.64 18.18 -16.93
CA ASP A 139 -22.51 18.69 -18.31
C ASP A 139 -21.90 17.65 -19.28
N GLY A 140 -21.58 16.45 -18.79
CA GLY A 140 -20.99 15.37 -19.58
C GLY A 140 -19.47 15.40 -19.68
N SER A 141 -18.76 16.35 -19.04
CA SER A 141 -17.30 16.34 -19.05
C SER A 141 -16.73 15.24 -18.14
N TYR A 142 -15.58 14.65 -18.52
CA TYR A 142 -14.84 13.74 -17.63
C TYR A 142 -14.43 14.44 -16.32
N THR A 143 -14.35 13.66 -15.24
CA THR A 143 -13.78 14.09 -13.97
C THR A 143 -12.98 12.97 -13.33
N ASN A 144 -12.06 13.33 -12.43
CA ASN A 144 -11.29 12.36 -11.67
C ASN A 144 -12.24 11.47 -10.86
N TRP A 145 -11.92 10.18 -10.83
CA TRP A 145 -12.51 9.20 -9.94
C TRP A 145 -12.24 9.56 -8.47
#